data_AF-A0A2G6IX57-F1
#
_entry.id   AF-A0A2G6IX57-F1
#
_cell.length_a   1.000
_cell.length_b   1.000
_cell.length_c   1.000
_cell.angle_alpha   90.00
_cell.angle_beta   90.00
_cell.angle_gamma   90.00
#
_symmetry.space_group_name_H-M   'P 1'
#
loop_
_entity.id
_entity.type
_entity.pdbx_description
1 polymer ?
#
loop_
_entity_poly.entity_id
_entity_poly.type
_entity_poly.pdbx_seq_one_letter_code
_entity_poly.pdbx_strand_id
1 'polypeptide(L)'
;MSPVGLRLILMDCGWASIAPAKMPLPAQGSIGADLSRLRAACPEALLAGADGWYSAISGLLPELIMPLVRAARAGDRRKTMQIEAPFAPLWALFQQHGSLRVIYTAANLLGLATCQPPRPILPLGKQATDQVAAALAGLGLS
;
A
#
# COMPACT_ATOMS: atom_id res chain seq x y z
N MET A 1 -20.44 2.41 -28.54
CA MET A 1 -20.25 3.11 -27.24
C MET A 1 -20.94 2.27 -26.19
N SER A 2 -20.18 1.48 -25.42
CA SER A 2 -20.69 0.69 -24.29
C SER A 2 -20.06 1.22 -23.00
N PRO A 3 -20.83 1.31 -21.90
CA PRO A 3 -20.36 1.94 -20.68
C PRO A 3 -19.32 1.05 -19.99
N VAL A 4 -18.17 1.64 -19.66
CA VAL A 4 -17.09 1.02 -18.90
C VAL A 4 -17.56 0.92 -17.45
N GLY A 5 -18.19 -0.21 -17.09
CA GLY A 5 -18.58 -0.50 -15.72
C GLY A 5 -17.33 -0.85 -14.89
N LEU A 6 -16.93 0.04 -13.99
CA LEU A 6 -15.94 -0.25 -12.95
C LEU A 6 -16.42 -1.45 -12.11
N ARG A 7 -15.72 -2.58 -12.20
CA ARG A 7 -15.75 -3.62 -11.18
C ARG A 7 -14.50 -3.48 -10.32
N LEU A 8 -14.64 -3.72 -9.02
CA LEU A 8 -13.61 -3.56 -7.99
C LEU A 8 -13.77 -4.76 -7.06
N ILE A 9 -12.89 -5.75 -7.16
CA ILE A 9 -13.00 -7.03 -6.42
C ILE A 9 -11.65 -7.44 -5.79
N LEU A 10 -11.68 -7.92 -4.54
CA LEU A 10 -10.60 -8.62 -3.83
C LEU A 10 -10.75 -10.14 -4.02
N MET A 11 -9.65 -10.83 -4.32
CA MET A 11 -9.62 -12.28 -4.57
C MET A 11 -9.62 -13.07 -3.25
N ASP A 12 -10.51 -14.06 -3.14
CA ASP A 12 -10.33 -15.23 -2.29
C ASP A 12 -10.71 -16.48 -3.10
N CYS A 13 -9.95 -17.56 -2.89
CA CYS A 13 -9.98 -18.76 -3.70
C CYS A 13 -11.30 -19.53 -3.59
N GLY A 14 -11.94 -19.75 -4.75
CA GLY A 14 -13.02 -20.72 -4.95
C GLY A 14 -14.41 -20.12 -4.80
N TRP A 15 -15.35 -20.64 -5.60
CA TRP A 15 -16.79 -20.36 -5.68
C TRP A 15 -17.21 -19.33 -6.75
N ALA A 16 -18.16 -19.77 -7.57
CA ALA A 16 -18.73 -19.04 -8.69
C ALA A 16 -19.65 -17.90 -8.20
N SER A 17 -19.56 -16.77 -8.92
CA SER A 17 -20.49 -15.61 -8.92
C SER A 17 -20.82 -14.95 -7.57
N ILE A 18 -20.03 -13.96 -7.12
CA ILE A 18 -20.44 -13.05 -6.03
C ILE A 18 -19.97 -11.58 -6.26
N ALA A 19 -20.78 -10.65 -5.74
CA ALA A 19 -20.83 -9.18 -5.83
C ALA A 19 -19.75 -8.41 -5.02
N PRO A 20 -19.52 -7.09 -5.31
CA PRO A 20 -18.45 -6.30 -4.68
C PRO A 20 -18.73 -6.00 -3.20
N ALA A 21 -17.73 -6.22 -2.34
CA ALA A 21 -17.77 -5.83 -0.93
C ALA A 21 -16.47 -5.12 -0.52
N LYS A 22 -16.59 -4.05 0.26
CA LYS A 22 -15.46 -3.29 0.86
C LYS A 22 -14.74 -4.07 2.00
N MET A 23 -15.14 -5.31 2.25
CA MET A 23 -14.60 -6.26 3.24
C MET A 23 -15.32 -7.61 3.10
N PRO A 24 -14.72 -8.71 3.57
CA PRO A 24 -15.43 -9.58 4.49
C PRO A 24 -14.84 -9.46 5.91
N LEU A 25 -15.68 -9.62 6.92
CA LEU A 25 -15.23 -9.93 8.29
C LEU A 25 -14.62 -11.34 8.27
N PRO A 26 -13.54 -11.61 9.03
CA PRO A 26 -12.79 -12.84 8.88
C PRO A 26 -13.59 -14.07 9.30
N ALA A 27 -13.47 -15.12 8.51
CA ALA A 27 -13.68 -16.49 8.98
C ALA A 27 -12.54 -16.82 9.97
N GLN A 28 -12.81 -16.59 11.26
CA GLN A 28 -12.08 -17.15 12.40
C GLN A 28 -10.57 -16.88 12.48
N GLY A 29 -10.16 -15.63 12.24
CA GLY A 29 -8.79 -15.14 12.42
C GLY A 29 -8.72 -13.95 13.40
N SER A 30 -7.55 -13.75 14.02
CA SER A 30 -7.27 -12.55 14.81
C SER A 30 -7.34 -11.32 13.92
N ILE A 31 -8.21 -10.37 14.26
CA ILE A 31 -8.35 -9.06 13.58
C ILE A 31 -6.97 -8.37 13.44
N GLY A 32 -6.05 -8.58 14.38
CA GLY A 32 -4.70 -8.01 14.31
C GLY A 32 -3.84 -8.60 13.19
N ALA A 33 -3.94 -9.91 12.91
CA ALA A 33 -3.21 -10.57 11.83
C ALA A 33 -3.78 -10.16 10.47
N ASP A 34 -5.11 -10.06 10.35
CA ASP A 34 -5.76 -9.69 9.10
C ASP A 34 -5.64 -8.19 8.80
N LEU A 35 -5.69 -7.32 9.82
CA LEU A 35 -5.32 -5.91 9.63
C LEU A 35 -3.86 -5.74 9.25
N SER A 36 -2.96 -6.60 9.74
CA SER A 36 -1.55 -6.57 9.33
C SER A 36 -1.38 -6.99 7.87
N ARG A 37 -2.11 -8.03 7.43
CA ARG A 37 -2.19 -8.46 6.02
C ARG A 37 -2.82 -7.41 5.11
N LEU A 38 -3.91 -6.76 5.53
CA LEU A 38 -4.61 -5.72 4.76
C LEU A 38 -3.85 -4.40 4.72
N ARG A 39 -3.12 -4.03 5.78
CA ARG A 39 -2.16 -2.91 5.76
C ARG A 39 -1.02 -3.14 4.77
N ALA A 40 -0.75 -4.40 4.46
CA ALA A 40 0.20 -4.85 3.46
C ALA A 40 -0.48 -5.30 2.14
N ALA A 41 -1.76 -4.99 1.88
CA ALA A 41 -2.38 -5.38 0.61
C ALA A 41 -1.64 -4.69 -0.54
N CYS A 42 -1.06 -5.53 -1.38
CA CYS A 42 0.20 -5.36 -2.10
C CYS A 42 -0.06 -5.51 -3.61
N PRO A 43 0.89 -5.24 -4.52
CA PRO A 43 0.88 -5.76 -5.90
C PRO A 43 0.39 -7.21 -6.05
N GLU A 44 0.57 -8.07 -5.05
CA GLU A 44 0.00 -9.42 -4.96
C GLU A 44 -1.51 -9.46 -5.20
N ALA A 45 -2.27 -8.48 -4.71
CA ALA A 45 -3.71 -8.39 -4.94
C ALA A 45 -4.02 -8.11 -6.42
N LEU A 46 -3.21 -7.27 -7.09
CA LEU A 46 -3.33 -7.02 -8.52
C LEU A 46 -2.92 -8.25 -9.35
N LEU A 47 -1.86 -8.96 -8.94
CA LEU A 47 -1.45 -10.24 -9.53
C LEU A 47 -2.53 -11.33 -9.34
N ALA A 48 -3.33 -11.21 -8.28
CA ALA A 48 -4.50 -12.02 -7.97
C ALA A 48 -5.77 -11.55 -8.71
N GLY A 49 -5.67 -10.56 -9.61
CA GLY A 49 -6.79 -10.12 -10.44
C GLY A 49 -7.68 -9.04 -9.83
N ALA A 50 -7.23 -8.37 -8.77
CA ALA A 50 -7.94 -7.20 -8.26
C ALA A 50 -7.90 -6.04 -9.27
N ASP A 51 -9.01 -5.32 -9.39
CA ASP A 51 -9.13 -4.21 -10.35
C ASP A 51 -8.36 -2.95 -9.91
N GLY A 52 -8.01 -2.82 -8.63
CA GLY A 52 -7.34 -1.64 -8.11
C GLY A 52 -6.74 -1.80 -6.72
N TRP A 53 -5.80 -0.91 -6.41
CA TRP A 53 -5.13 -0.81 -5.12
C TRP A 53 -5.25 0.62 -4.57
N TYR A 54 -6.00 0.78 -3.48
CA TYR A 54 -6.10 2.05 -2.76
C TYR A 54 -5.06 2.07 -1.64
N SER A 55 -4.03 2.90 -1.80
CA SER A 55 -2.99 3.06 -0.78
C SER A 55 -2.59 4.52 -0.63
N ALA A 56 -2.32 4.91 0.61
CA ALA A 56 -1.79 6.23 0.94
C ALA A 56 -0.45 6.50 0.25
N ILE A 57 0.35 5.46 -0.02
CA ILE A 57 1.62 5.60 -0.73
C ILE A 57 1.44 5.85 -2.24
N SER A 58 0.40 5.30 -2.87
CA SER A 58 0.09 5.53 -4.28
C SER A 58 -0.30 7.00 -4.54
N GLY A 59 -0.92 7.66 -3.55
CA GLY A 59 -1.21 9.09 -3.62
C GLY A 59 0.01 9.97 -3.36
N LEU A 60 0.95 9.52 -2.51
CA LEU A 60 2.15 10.28 -2.19
C LEU A 60 3.24 10.16 -3.26
N LEU A 61 3.44 8.95 -3.80
CA LEU A 61 4.52 8.58 -4.71
C LEU A 61 3.97 7.91 -5.99
N PRO A 62 3.08 8.59 -6.75
CA PRO A 62 2.41 7.97 -7.90
C PRO A 62 3.40 7.47 -8.96
N GLU A 63 4.46 8.23 -9.24
CA GLU A 63 5.46 7.88 -10.25
C GLU A 63 6.21 6.59 -9.94
N LEU A 64 6.45 6.29 -8.66
CA LEU A 64 7.14 5.07 -8.24
C LEU A 64 6.18 3.87 -8.16
N ILE A 65 4.91 4.11 -7.84
CA ILE A 65 3.91 3.04 -7.68
C ILE A 65 3.28 2.63 -9.02
N MET A 66 3.12 3.55 -9.97
CA MET A 66 2.48 3.24 -11.25
C MET A 66 3.19 2.14 -12.08
N PRO A 67 4.53 2.08 -12.16
CA PRO A 67 5.23 0.96 -12.78
C PRO A 67 4.90 -0.39 -12.13
N LEU A 68 4.81 -0.42 -10.80
CA LEU A 68 4.48 -1.62 -10.02
C LEU A 68 3.05 -2.08 -10.33
N VAL A 69 2.09 -1.16 -10.31
CA VAL A 69 0.69 -1.43 -10.66
C VAL A 69 0.58 -1.97 -12.09
N ARG A 70 1.30 -1.38 -13.05
CA ARG A 70 1.30 -1.84 -14.45
C ARG A 70 1.88 -3.25 -14.59
N ALA A 71 3.01 -3.55 -13.93
CA ALA A 71 3.62 -4.87 -13.97
C ALA A 71 2.70 -5.93 -13.35
N ALA A 72 2.09 -5.61 -12.20
CA ALA A 72 1.19 -6.52 -11.51
C ALA A 72 -0.10 -6.78 -12.31
N ARG A 73 -0.70 -5.75 -12.91
CA ARG A 73 -1.88 -5.90 -13.80
C ARG A 73 -1.59 -6.71 -15.06
N ALA A 74 -0.36 -6.67 -15.56
CA ALA A 74 0.07 -7.48 -16.69
C ALA A 74 0.36 -8.95 -16.30
N GLY A 75 0.25 -9.30 -15.02
CA GLY A 75 0.59 -10.64 -14.52
C GLY A 75 2.10 -10.92 -14.47
N ASP A 76 2.97 -9.92 -14.71
CA ASP A 76 4.42 -10.10 -14.73
C ASP A 76 4.97 -10.13 -13.31
N ARG A 77 4.89 -11.30 -12.68
CA ARG A 77 5.33 -11.54 -11.30
C ARG A 77 6.79 -11.16 -11.08
N ARG A 78 7.67 -11.51 -12.00
CA ARG A 78 9.11 -11.25 -11.88
C ARG A 78 9.39 -9.75 -11.88
N LYS A 79 8.81 -9.02 -12.83
CA LYS A 79 8.97 -7.56 -12.91
C LYS A 79 8.31 -6.86 -11.72
N THR A 80 7.18 -7.37 -11.25
CA THR A 80 6.51 -6.87 -10.06
C THR A 80 7.44 -6.97 -8.84
N MET A 81 8.00 -8.15 -8.56
CA MET A 81 8.96 -8.35 -7.47
C MET A 81 10.22 -7.48 -7.60
N GLN A 82 10.72 -7.28 -8.82
CA GLN A 82 11.89 -6.43 -9.06
C GLN A 82 11.63 -4.95 -8.76
N ILE A 83 10.47 -4.43 -9.19
CA ILE A 83 10.06 -3.05 -8.92
C ILE A 83 9.73 -2.88 -7.44
N GLU A 84 9.17 -3.91 -6.82
CA GLU A 84 8.80 -3.91 -5.41
C GLU A 84 10.03 -3.94 -4.49
N ALA A 85 11.02 -4.81 -4.72
CA ALA A 85 12.13 -5.02 -3.78
C ALA A 85 12.70 -3.77 -3.06
N PRO A 86 12.94 -2.62 -3.73
CA PRO A 86 13.42 -1.40 -3.09
C PRO A 86 12.53 -0.80 -1.99
N PHE A 87 11.20 -0.98 -2.00
CA PHE A 87 10.36 -0.42 -0.93
C PHE A 87 10.24 -1.32 0.31
N ALA A 88 10.96 -2.45 0.38
CA ALA A 88 10.96 -3.35 1.53
C ALA A 88 11.13 -2.64 2.88
N PRO A 89 12.06 -1.68 3.01
CA PRO A 89 12.20 -0.90 4.23
C PRO A 89 10.94 -0.07 4.56
N LEU A 90 10.28 0.50 3.54
CA LEU A 90 9.08 1.30 3.72
C LEU A 90 7.87 0.45 4.16
N TRP A 91 7.70 -0.75 3.59
CA TRP A 91 6.65 -1.68 4.04
C TRP A 91 6.88 -2.17 5.47
N ALA A 92 8.13 -2.38 5.88
CA ALA A 92 8.46 -2.70 7.27
C ALA A 92 8.03 -1.56 8.21
N LEU A 93 8.30 -0.30 7.83
CA LEU A 93 7.88 0.87 8.59
C LEU A 93 6.35 1.01 8.66
N PHE A 94 5.63 0.72 7.58
CA PHE A 94 4.16 0.69 7.61
C PHE A 94 3.60 -0.37 8.56
N GLN A 95 4.19 -1.55 8.59
CA GLN A 95 3.79 -2.62 9.52
C GLN A 95 4.09 -2.24 10.97
N GLN A 96 5.26 -1.66 11.23
CA GLN A 96 5.71 -1.32 12.57
C GLN A 96 5.03 -0.09 13.17
N HIS A 97 4.80 0.95 12.36
CA HIS A 97 4.36 2.26 12.85
C HIS A 97 2.97 2.69 12.35
N GLY A 98 2.39 1.93 11.43
CA GLY A 98 1.15 2.28 10.74
C GLY A 98 1.40 3.25 9.59
N SER A 99 0.75 2.97 8.45
CA SER A 99 0.92 3.74 7.22
C SER A 99 0.65 5.24 7.37
N LEU A 100 -0.35 5.63 8.16
CA LEU A 100 -0.71 7.04 8.35
C LEU A 100 0.47 7.87 8.89
N ARG A 101 1.11 7.43 9.99
CA ARG A 101 2.20 8.18 10.63
C ARG A 101 3.42 8.27 9.71
N VAL A 102 3.69 7.19 8.97
CA VAL A 102 4.79 7.14 8.01
C VAL A 102 4.51 8.08 6.82
N ILE A 103 3.28 8.13 6.29
CA ILE A 103 2.92 9.00 5.17
C ILE A 103 2.99 10.48 5.54
N TYR A 104 2.50 10.88 6.72
CA TYR A 104 2.67 12.26 7.20
C TYR A 104 4.16 12.62 7.33
N THR A 105 4.97 11.71 7.86
CA THR A 105 6.42 11.90 7.99
C THR A 105 7.08 12.03 6.62
N ALA A 106 6.75 11.15 5.68
CA ALA A 106 7.28 11.17 4.33
C ALA A 106 6.86 12.44 3.56
N ALA A 107 5.61 12.87 3.67
CA ALA A 107 5.13 14.10 3.05
C ALA A 107 5.90 15.35 3.55
N ASN A 108 6.21 15.40 4.84
CA ASN A 108 7.02 16.47 5.41
C ASN A 108 8.49 16.39 4.95
N LEU A 109 9.10 15.20 4.96
CA LEU A 109 10.50 15.00 4.55
C LEU A 109 10.72 15.36 3.08
N LEU A 110 9.76 15.03 2.21
CA LEU A 110 9.80 15.35 0.78
C LEU A 110 9.42 16.81 0.46
N GLY A 111 9.10 17.62 1.47
CA GLY A 111 8.68 19.02 1.28
C GLY A 111 7.32 19.17 0.58
N LEU A 112 6.51 18.12 0.49
CA LEU A 112 5.21 18.12 -0.18
C LEU A 112 4.11 18.79 0.65
N ALA A 113 4.25 18.77 1.97
CA ALA A 113 3.35 19.41 2.92
C ALA A 113 4.07 19.75 4.23
N THR A 114 3.43 20.58 5.06
CA THR A 114 3.77 20.71 6.49
C THR A 114 2.55 20.31 7.29
N CYS A 115 2.48 19.04 7.69
CA CYS A 115 1.29 18.46 8.29
C CYS A 115 1.62 17.54 9.47
N GLN A 116 0.68 17.41 10.40
CA GLN A 116 0.77 16.51 11.55
C GLN A 116 -0.45 15.59 11.56
N PRO A 117 -0.31 14.33 11.98
CA PRO A 117 -1.45 13.44 12.10
C PRO A 117 -2.48 14.01 13.09
N PRO A 118 -3.78 13.78 12.86
CA PRO A 118 -4.82 14.24 13.78
C PRO A 118 -4.71 13.51 15.11
N ARG A 119 -4.89 14.25 16.21
CA ARG A 119 -4.94 13.64 17.54
C ARG A 119 -6.09 12.62 17.64
N PRO A 120 -5.92 11.52 18.39
CA PRO A 120 -4.83 11.22 19.32
C PRO A 120 -3.56 10.63 18.68
N ILE A 121 -3.51 10.48 17.35
CA ILE A 121 -2.36 9.90 16.66
C ILE A 121 -1.21 10.90 16.70
N LEU A 122 -0.07 10.49 17.25
CA LEU A 122 1.11 11.33 17.38
C LEU A 122 2.11 11.12 16.23
N PRO A 123 3.01 12.08 15.96
CA PRO A 123 4.04 11.95 14.95
C PRO A 123 5.04 10.84 15.29
N LEU A 124 5.87 10.43 14.34
CA LEU A 124 6.98 9.51 14.61
C LEU A 124 8.04 10.18 15.48
N GLY A 125 8.69 9.38 16.32
CA GLY A 125 9.89 9.82 17.05
C GLY A 125 11.10 9.85 16.12
N LYS A 126 12.16 10.56 16.54
CA LYS A 126 13.34 10.83 15.70
C LYS A 126 13.90 9.58 15.00
N GLN A 127 14.11 8.49 15.73
CA GLN A 127 14.66 7.25 15.15
C GLN A 127 13.82 6.70 14.00
N ALA A 128 12.50 6.65 14.16
CA ALA A 128 11.60 6.17 13.11
C ALA A 128 11.55 7.16 11.93
N THR A 129 11.62 8.47 12.20
CA THR A 129 11.74 9.49 11.15
C THR A 129 13.02 9.32 10.33
N ASP A 130 14.17 9.07 10.97
CA ASP A 130 15.44 8.81 10.29
C ASP A 130 15.35 7.55 9.41
N GLN A 131 14.65 6.51 9.87
CA GLN A 131 14.40 5.29 9.08
C GLN A 131 13.50 5.57 7.87
N VAL A 132 12.48 6.41 8.00
CA VAL A 132 11.65 6.84 6.87
C VAL A 132 12.50 7.60 5.84
N ALA A 133 13.36 8.52 6.29
CA ALA A 133 14.27 9.23 5.40
C ALA A 133 15.20 8.28 4.64
N ALA A 134 15.78 7.28 5.33
CA ALA A 134 16.62 6.27 4.69
C ALA A 134 15.86 5.42 3.67
N ALA A 135 14.60 5.04 3.97
CA ALA A 135 13.76 4.29 3.05
C ALA A 135 13.41 5.10 1.79
N LEU A 136 13.12 6.40 1.93
CA LEU A 136 12.88 7.30 0.80
C LEU A 136 14.15 7.49 -0.05
N ALA A 137 15.31 7.66 0.58
CA ALA A 137 16.58 7.78 -0.13
C ALA A 137 16.89 6.51 -0.95
N GLY A 138 16.58 5.33 -0.42
CA GLY A 138 16.67 4.05 -1.14
C GLY A 138 15.75 3.94 -2.37
N LEU A 139 14.70 4.76 -2.43
CA LEU A 139 13.81 4.91 -3.58
C LEU A 139 14.24 6.03 -4.53
N GLY A 140 15.39 6.68 -4.28
CA GLY A 140 15.87 7.82 -5.05
C GLY A 140 15.14 9.14 -4.75
N LEU A 141 14.51 9.24 -3.58
CA LEU A 141 13.82 10.44 -3.12
C LEU A 141 14.60 11.06 -1.97
N SER A 142 15.05 12.31 -2.13
CA SER A 142 15.83 13.07 -1.14
C SER A 142 15.30 14.47 -0.96
#